data_AF-P76062-F1
#
_entry.id   AF-P76062-F1
#
_cell.length_a   1.000
_cell.length_b   1.000
_cell.length_c   1.000
_cell.angle_alpha   90.00
_cell.angle_beta   90.00
_cell.angle_gamma   90.00
#
_symmetry.space_group_name_H-M   'P 1'
#
loop_
_entity.id
_entity.type
_entity.pdbx_description
1 polymer ?
#
loop_
_entity_poly.entity_id
_entity_poly.type
_entity_poly.pdbx_seq_one_letter_code
_entity_poly.pdbx_strand_id
1 'polypeptide(L)'
;MLSGKDLGRAIEQAINKKIASGSVKSKAEVARHFKVQPPSIYDWIKKGSISKDKLPELWRFFSDVVGPEHWGLNEYPIPTPTNSDTKSELLDINNLYQAASDEIRAIVAFLLSGNATEPDWVDHDVRAYIAAMEMKVGKYLKALESERKSQNITKTGT
;
A
#
# COMPACT_ATOMS: atom_id res chain seq x y z
N MET A 1 21.58 2.57 11.06
CA MET A 1 20.52 3.59 11.11
C MET A 1 21.06 4.85 11.76
N LEU A 2 20.57 6.02 11.35
CA LEU A 2 20.84 7.31 11.98
C LEU A 2 20.30 7.32 13.43
N SER A 3 20.91 8.15 14.28
CA SER A 3 20.47 8.32 15.68
C SER A 3 20.55 9.78 16.13
N GLY A 4 19.85 10.11 17.22
CA GLY A 4 19.87 11.45 17.80
C GLY A 4 19.47 12.55 16.81
N LYS A 5 20.24 13.64 16.79
CA LYS A 5 19.92 14.82 15.97
C LYS A 5 19.85 14.51 14.46
N ASP A 6 20.64 13.57 13.95
CA ASP A 6 20.63 13.23 12.53
C ASP A 6 19.35 12.47 12.15
N LEU A 7 18.87 11.58 13.02
CA LEU A 7 17.56 10.95 12.85
C LEU A 7 16.45 12.01 12.90
N GLY A 8 16.52 12.96 13.84
CA GLY A 8 15.54 14.03 13.93
C GLY A 8 15.46 14.90 12.67
N ARG A 9 16.62 15.22 12.08
CA ARG A 9 16.72 15.91 10.78
C ARG A 9 16.13 15.07 9.65
N ALA A 10 16.43 13.78 9.60
CA ALA A 10 15.87 12.87 8.60
C ALA A 10 14.33 12.79 8.70
N ILE A 11 13.79 12.74 9.92
CA ILE A 11 12.34 12.76 10.17
C ILE A 11 11.72 14.06 9.66
N GLU A 12 12.33 15.22 9.96
CA GLU A 12 11.83 16.50 9.48
C GLU A 12 11.82 16.59 7.95
N GLN A 13 12.91 16.16 7.30
CA GLN A 13 13.00 16.13 5.84
C GLN A 13 11.94 15.20 5.22
N ALA A 14 11.74 14.00 5.80
CA ALA A 14 10.73 13.06 5.32
C ALA A 14 9.31 13.63 5.46
N ILE A 15 9.00 14.28 6.57
CA ILE A 15 7.71 14.97 6.78
C ILE A 15 7.53 16.07 5.73
N ASN A 16 8.54 16.91 5.52
CA ASN A 16 8.44 18.00 4.55
C ASN A 16 8.23 17.47 3.12
N LYS A 17 8.89 16.37 2.74
CA LYS A 17 8.66 15.69 1.45
C LYS A 17 7.24 15.12 1.33
N LYS A 18 6.74 14.49 2.39
CA LYS A 18 5.37 13.95 2.45
C LYS A 18 4.28 15.03 2.40
N ILE A 19 4.59 16.22 2.92
CA ILE A 19 3.72 17.39 2.79
C ILE A 19 3.78 17.95 1.37
N ALA A 20 4.98 18.05 0.81
CA ALA A 20 5.17 18.51 -0.57
C ALA A 20 4.53 17.58 -1.61
N SER A 21 4.48 16.26 -1.36
CA SER A 21 3.79 15.29 -2.22
C SER A 21 2.26 15.38 -2.15
N GLY A 22 1.72 16.17 -1.20
CA GLY A 22 0.28 16.29 -0.96
C GLY A 22 -0.35 15.09 -0.24
N SER A 23 0.44 14.07 0.12
CA SER A 23 -0.05 12.88 0.82
C SER A 23 -0.46 13.18 2.26
N VAL A 24 0.12 14.21 2.88
CA VAL A 24 -0.20 14.66 4.24
C VAL A 24 -0.26 16.18 4.26
N LYS A 25 -1.22 16.78 4.95
CA LYS A 25 -1.40 18.25 4.97
C LYS A 25 -0.53 18.95 6.02
N SER A 26 -0.19 18.27 7.12
CA SER A 26 0.53 18.89 8.24
C SER A 26 1.23 17.90 9.17
N LYS A 27 2.16 18.41 9.99
CA LYS A 27 2.77 17.67 11.12
C LYS A 27 1.73 17.12 12.11
N ALA A 28 0.58 17.77 12.26
CA ALA A 28 -0.51 17.30 13.12
C ALA A 28 -1.22 16.06 12.56
N GLU A 29 -1.33 15.95 11.24
CA GLU A 29 -1.88 14.75 10.59
C GLU A 29 -0.92 13.57 10.68
N VAL A 30 0.39 13.80 10.59
CA VAL A 30 1.40 12.78 10.93
C VAL A 30 1.20 12.30 12.37
N ALA A 31 1.06 13.21 13.34
CA ALA A 31 0.82 12.83 14.74
C ALA A 31 -0.41 11.92 14.90
N ARG A 32 -1.52 12.26 14.22
CA ARG A 32 -2.75 11.45 14.21
C ARG A 32 -2.51 10.05 13.63
N HIS A 33 -1.75 9.93 12.54
CA HIS A 33 -1.41 8.63 11.94
C HIS A 33 -0.68 7.73 12.94
N PHE A 34 0.33 8.28 13.63
CA PHE A 34 1.09 7.54 14.63
C PHE A 34 0.37 7.40 15.98
N LYS A 35 -0.86 7.92 16.11
CA LYS A 35 -1.62 7.96 17.36
C LYS A 35 -0.83 8.58 18.52
N VAL A 36 0.00 9.58 18.22
CA VAL A 36 0.79 10.32 19.20
C VAL A 36 0.28 11.75 19.31
N GLN A 37 0.63 12.40 20.43
CA GLN A 37 0.31 13.81 20.60
C GLN A 37 1.22 14.68 19.71
N PRO A 38 0.75 15.82 19.18
CA PRO A 38 1.56 16.71 18.36
C PRO A 38 2.93 17.08 18.97
N PRO A 39 3.07 17.33 20.30
CA PRO A 39 4.38 17.55 20.93
C PRO A 39 5.39 16.42 20.72
N SER A 40 4.93 15.15 20.61
CA SER A 40 5.82 14.01 20.37
C SER A 40 6.52 14.11 19.01
N ILE A 41 5.83 14.59 17.97
CA ILE A 41 6.44 14.82 16.65
C ILE A 41 7.55 15.88 16.74
N TYR A 42 7.33 16.94 17.53
CA TYR A 42 8.36 17.96 17.78
C TYR A 42 9.57 17.38 18.52
N ASP A 43 9.36 16.51 19.51
CA ASP A 43 10.45 15.80 20.19
C ASP A 43 11.21 14.86 19.24
N TRP A 44 10.52 14.17 18.32
CA TRP A 44 11.17 13.34 17.31
C TRP A 44 12.07 14.16 16.40
N ILE A 45 11.58 15.29 15.92
CA ILE A 45 12.36 16.19 15.06
C ILE A 45 13.55 16.79 15.80
N LYS A 46 13.33 17.30 17.03
CA LYS A 46 14.35 18.04 17.78
C LYS A 46 15.42 17.14 18.39
N LYS A 47 15.03 15.98 18.90
CA LYS A 47 15.90 15.07 19.67
C LYS A 47 16.22 13.77 18.94
N GLY A 48 15.47 13.40 17.91
CA GLY A 48 15.50 12.06 17.32
C GLY A 48 14.99 10.97 18.25
N SER A 49 14.22 11.34 19.27
CA SER A 49 13.78 10.43 20.34
C SER A 49 12.49 9.72 19.95
N ILE A 50 12.59 8.69 19.12
CA ILE A 50 11.47 7.80 18.75
C ILE A 50 11.64 6.43 19.41
N SER A 51 10.52 5.84 19.82
CA SER A 51 10.50 4.52 20.44
C SER A 51 10.64 3.41 19.37
N LYS A 52 11.37 2.33 19.70
CA LYS A 52 11.73 1.28 18.72
C LYS A 52 10.51 0.60 18.09
N ASP A 53 9.39 0.53 18.80
CA ASP A 53 8.08 0.04 18.33
C ASP A 53 7.51 0.83 17.15
N LYS A 54 7.87 2.11 17.00
CA LYS A 54 7.34 2.98 15.94
C LYS A 54 8.23 3.06 14.72
N LEU A 55 9.47 2.58 14.80
CA LEU A 55 10.41 2.64 13.68
C LEU A 55 9.89 1.92 12.42
N PRO A 56 9.35 0.68 12.51
CA PRO A 56 8.81 0.00 11.33
C PRO A 56 7.67 0.78 10.67
N GLU A 57 6.78 1.35 11.48
CA GLU A 57 5.68 2.18 10.99
C GLU A 57 6.18 3.50 10.40
N LEU A 58 7.21 4.11 10.99
CA LEU A 58 7.85 5.32 10.49
C LEU A 58 8.39 5.10 9.08
N TRP A 59 9.18 4.05 8.89
CA TRP A 59 9.74 3.70 7.60
C TRP A 59 8.65 3.40 6.58
N ARG A 60 7.63 2.61 6.95
CA ARG A 60 6.49 2.28 6.08
C ARG A 60 5.69 3.52 5.67
N PHE A 61 5.47 4.44 6.60
CA PHE A 61 4.67 5.63 6.33
C PHE A 61 5.37 6.60 5.36
N PHE A 62 6.70 6.63 5.38
CA PHE A 62 7.51 7.52 4.55
C PHE A 62 8.21 6.82 3.37
N SER A 63 7.99 5.51 3.16
CA SER A 63 8.67 4.73 2.11
C SER A 63 8.32 5.16 0.69
N ASP A 64 7.24 5.92 0.53
CA ASP A 64 6.82 6.53 -0.74
C ASP A 64 7.60 7.81 -1.08
N VAL A 65 8.24 8.46 -0.10
CA VAL A 65 8.96 9.74 -0.29
C VAL A 65 10.46 9.67 0.01
N VAL A 66 10.90 8.70 0.79
CA VAL A 66 12.32 8.49 1.14
C VAL A 66 12.64 7.00 1.22
N GLY A 67 13.79 6.60 0.70
CA GLY A 67 14.28 5.23 0.77
C GLY A 67 14.97 4.88 2.11
N PRO A 68 15.45 3.63 2.28
CA PRO A 68 16.17 3.20 3.47
C PRO A 68 17.47 3.99 3.71
N GLU A 69 18.14 4.44 2.64
CA GLU A 69 19.37 5.23 2.68
C GLU A 69 19.19 6.55 3.44
N HIS A 70 18.01 7.15 3.34
CA HIS A 70 17.64 8.37 4.07
C HIS A 70 17.66 8.17 5.59
N TRP A 71 17.46 6.93 6.06
CA TRP A 71 17.48 6.55 7.47
C TRP A 71 18.84 5.99 7.90
N GLY A 72 19.85 5.99 7.03
CA GLY A 72 21.14 5.33 7.26
C GLY A 72 21.00 3.81 7.36
N LEU A 73 20.12 3.24 6.54
CA LEU A 73 19.90 1.81 6.36
C LEU A 73 20.26 1.43 4.92
N ASN A 74 20.79 0.23 4.69
CA ASN A 74 20.99 -0.29 3.34
C ASN A 74 19.66 -0.86 2.78
N GLU A 75 18.89 -1.49 3.65
CA GLU A 75 17.56 -2.05 3.36
C GLU A 75 16.68 -1.86 4.61
N TYR A 76 15.36 -1.87 4.44
CA TYR A 76 14.45 -1.81 5.58
C TYR A 76 14.50 -3.12 6.38
N PRO A 77 14.80 -3.10 7.70
CA PRO A 77 14.67 -4.28 8.55
C PRO A 77 13.21 -4.50 8.97
N ILE A 78 12.27 -4.05 8.15
CA ILE A 78 10.88 -4.43 8.27
C ILE A 78 10.86 -5.83 7.65
N PRO A 79 10.46 -6.88 8.38
CA PRO A 79 9.79 -7.96 7.68
C PRO A 79 8.64 -7.23 7.00
N THR A 80 8.69 -7.04 5.68
CA THR A 80 7.48 -6.70 4.93
C THR A 80 6.42 -7.56 5.58
N PRO A 81 5.32 -7.00 6.12
CA PRO A 81 4.16 -7.81 6.26
C PRO A 81 3.86 -8.25 4.83
N THR A 82 4.45 -9.38 4.43
CA THR A 82 3.72 -10.43 3.77
C THR A 82 2.48 -10.51 4.61
N ASN A 83 1.46 -9.76 4.20
CA ASN A 83 0.12 -9.90 4.72
C ASN A 83 -0.26 -11.34 4.37
N SER A 84 0.19 -12.30 5.19
CA SER A 84 -0.08 -13.71 4.97
C SER A 84 -1.58 -13.98 5.04
N ASP A 85 -2.34 -13.09 5.67
CA ASP A 85 -3.79 -13.22 5.79
C ASP A 85 -4.58 -12.55 4.65
N THR A 86 -3.93 -12.01 3.62
CA THR A 86 -4.66 -11.65 2.37
C THR A 86 -3.84 -11.76 1.09
N LYS A 87 -2.53 -12.02 1.15
CA LYS A 87 -1.65 -12.17 -0.03
C LYS A 87 -1.37 -13.63 -0.39
N SER A 88 -1.89 -14.61 0.33
CA SER A 88 -1.73 -16.03 -0.06
C SER A 88 -2.48 -16.41 -1.35
N GLU A 89 -3.40 -15.59 -1.83
CA GLU A 89 -4.13 -15.84 -3.09
C GLU A 89 -3.72 -14.92 -4.24
N LEU A 90 -3.08 -13.78 -3.95
CA LEU A 90 -2.43 -12.99 -4.98
C LEU A 90 -1.04 -13.60 -5.21
N LEU A 91 -1.01 -14.80 -5.82
CA LEU A 91 0.14 -15.27 -6.60
C LEU A 91 0.76 -14.04 -7.25
N ASP A 92 2.06 -13.82 -7.08
CA ASP A 92 2.72 -12.60 -7.53
C ASP A 92 2.33 -12.33 -8.99
N ILE A 93 1.35 -11.42 -9.18
CA ILE A 93 0.68 -11.24 -10.46
C ILE A 93 1.72 -10.79 -11.48
N ASN A 94 2.72 -10.03 -11.02
CA ASN A 94 3.82 -9.63 -11.86
C ASN A 94 4.61 -10.86 -12.34
N ASN A 95 5.02 -11.78 -11.47
CA ASN A 95 5.74 -12.98 -11.91
C ASN A 95 4.89 -13.86 -12.83
N LEU A 96 3.61 -14.05 -12.53
CA LEU A 96 2.69 -14.79 -13.40
C LEU A 96 2.54 -14.11 -14.77
N TYR A 97 2.38 -12.78 -14.79
CA TYR A 97 2.27 -11.98 -16.00
C TYR A 97 3.55 -12.04 -16.84
N GLN A 98 4.72 -12.02 -16.21
CA GLN A 98 6.01 -12.15 -16.92
C GLN A 98 6.25 -13.56 -17.46
N ALA A 99 5.73 -14.60 -16.80
CA ALA A 99 5.81 -15.99 -17.25
C ALA A 99 4.69 -16.38 -18.22
N ALA A 100 3.68 -15.54 -18.41
CA ALA A 100 2.54 -15.82 -19.27
C ALA A 100 2.90 -15.72 -20.75
N SER A 101 2.11 -16.40 -21.59
CA SER A 101 2.25 -16.28 -23.05
C SER A 101 1.89 -14.88 -23.55
N ASP A 102 2.33 -14.54 -24.75
CA ASP A 102 2.09 -13.22 -25.34
C ASP A 102 0.59 -12.93 -25.51
N GLU A 103 -0.25 -13.95 -25.75
CA GLU A 103 -1.70 -13.81 -25.84
C GLU A 103 -2.31 -13.39 -24.50
N ILE A 104 -1.91 -14.04 -23.40
CA ILE A 104 -2.37 -13.68 -22.06
C ILE A 104 -1.92 -12.26 -21.71
N ARG A 105 -0.68 -11.91 -22.06
CA ARG A 105 -0.16 -10.56 -21.83
C ARG A 105 -0.92 -9.51 -22.63
N ALA A 106 -1.32 -9.80 -23.87
CA ALA A 106 -2.15 -8.93 -24.71
C ALA A 106 -3.57 -8.78 -24.13
N ILE A 107 -4.19 -9.87 -23.67
CA ILE A 107 -5.50 -9.83 -23.02
C ILE A 107 -5.44 -8.98 -21.75
N VAL A 108 -4.45 -9.20 -20.89
CA VAL A 108 -4.28 -8.42 -19.65
C VAL A 108 -4.02 -6.94 -19.96
N ALA A 109 -3.18 -6.63 -20.95
CA ALA A 109 -2.95 -5.25 -21.37
C ALA A 109 -4.24 -4.58 -21.85
N PHE A 110 -5.07 -5.28 -22.63
CA PHE A 110 -6.38 -4.78 -23.05
C PHE A 110 -7.31 -4.53 -21.87
N LEU A 111 -7.46 -5.49 -20.96
CA LEU A 111 -8.31 -5.35 -19.75
C LEU A 111 -7.88 -4.16 -18.89
N LEU A 112 -6.57 -3.92 -18.75
CA LEU A 112 -6.03 -2.81 -17.98
C LEU A 112 -6.09 -1.46 -18.71
N SER A 113 -6.25 -1.44 -20.03
CA SER A 113 -6.32 -0.21 -20.83
C SER A 113 -7.64 0.56 -20.67
N GLY A 114 -8.66 -0.03 -20.04
CA GLY A 114 -9.96 0.61 -19.83
C GLY A 114 -10.67 1.00 -21.13
N ASN A 115 -10.47 0.21 -22.20
CA ASN A 115 -10.98 0.46 -23.55
C ASN A 115 -10.39 1.72 -24.24
N ALA A 116 -9.24 2.23 -23.77
CA ALA A 116 -8.59 3.40 -24.39
C ALA A 116 -8.15 3.15 -25.83
N THR A 117 -7.81 1.91 -26.17
CA THR A 117 -7.54 1.48 -27.54
C THR A 117 -8.08 0.07 -27.67
N GLU A 118 -9.03 -0.13 -28.58
CA GLU A 118 -9.61 -1.45 -28.82
C GLU A 118 -8.80 -2.19 -29.89
N PRO A 119 -8.16 -3.33 -29.54
CA PRO A 119 -7.47 -4.15 -30.53
C PRO A 119 -8.43 -4.82 -31.51
N ASP A 120 -7.95 -5.10 -32.73
CA ASP A 120 -8.73 -5.71 -33.81
C ASP A 120 -9.31 -7.10 -33.46
N TRP A 121 -8.71 -7.81 -32.50
CA TRP A 121 -9.17 -9.13 -32.04
C TRP A 121 -10.35 -9.04 -31.05
N VAL A 122 -10.71 -7.84 -30.58
CA VAL A 122 -11.83 -7.66 -29.65
C VAL A 122 -13.12 -7.50 -30.44
N ASP A 123 -13.81 -8.63 -30.61
CA ASP A 123 -15.13 -8.68 -31.22
C ASP A 123 -16.27 -8.59 -30.17
N HIS A 124 -17.50 -8.74 -30.64
CA HIS A 124 -18.68 -8.72 -29.79
C HIS A 124 -18.67 -9.81 -28.71
N ASP A 125 -18.15 -11.00 -29.03
CA ASP A 125 -18.14 -12.15 -28.13
C ASP A 125 -17.13 -11.95 -27.01
N VAL A 126 -15.94 -11.41 -27.32
CA VAL A 126 -14.94 -11.03 -26.32
C VAL A 126 -15.51 -10.02 -25.33
N ARG A 127 -16.20 -8.98 -25.83
CA ARG A 127 -16.84 -7.97 -24.97
C ARG A 127 -17.92 -8.58 -24.08
N ALA A 128 -18.75 -9.47 -24.64
CA ALA A 128 -19.80 -10.16 -23.89
C ALA A 128 -19.20 -11.05 -22.78
N TYR A 129 -18.08 -11.74 -23.06
CA TYR A 129 -17.37 -12.56 -22.07
C TYR A 129 -16.80 -11.71 -20.94
N ILE A 130 -16.15 -10.58 -21.26
CA ILE A 130 -15.59 -9.66 -20.25
C ILE A 130 -16.70 -9.12 -19.35
N ALA A 131 -17.80 -8.64 -19.92
CA ALA A 131 -18.94 -8.15 -19.14
C ALA A 131 -19.54 -9.25 -18.22
N ALA A 132 -19.60 -10.49 -18.71
CA ALA A 132 -20.05 -11.63 -17.92
C ALA A 132 -19.07 -11.97 -16.77
N MET A 133 -17.77 -11.89 -17.01
CA MET A 133 -16.73 -12.07 -15.98
C MET A 133 -16.86 -11.01 -14.89
N GLU A 134 -16.90 -9.73 -15.26
CA GLU A 134 -17.02 -8.61 -14.33
C GLU A 134 -18.28 -8.72 -13.46
N MET A 135 -19.41 -9.09 -14.07
CA MET A 135 -20.66 -9.30 -13.34
C MET A 135 -20.54 -10.44 -12.32
N LYS A 136 -19.95 -11.57 -12.71
CA LYS A 136 -19.78 -12.75 -11.82
C LYS A 136 -18.81 -12.45 -10.68
N VAL A 137 -17.68 -11.84 -10.98
CA VAL A 137 -16.66 -11.44 -9.98
C VAL A 137 -17.24 -10.39 -9.03
N GLY A 138 -17.98 -9.40 -9.54
CA GLY A 138 -18.64 -8.39 -8.71
C GLY A 138 -19.66 -8.99 -7.74
N LYS A 139 -20.41 -10.02 -8.15
CA LYS A 139 -21.29 -10.78 -7.25
C LYS A 139 -20.51 -11.55 -6.19
N TYR A 140 -19.44 -12.24 -6.59
CA TYR A 140 -18.58 -13.00 -5.70
C TYR A 140 -17.92 -12.12 -4.62
N LEU A 141 -17.34 -10.97 -5.01
CA LEU A 141 -16.70 -10.05 -4.07
C LEU A 141 -17.71 -9.46 -3.07
N LYS A 142 -18.92 -9.11 -3.50
CA LYS A 142 -20.00 -8.66 -2.59
C LYS A 142 -20.43 -9.74 -1.60
N ALA A 143 -20.45 -11.00 -2.01
CA ALA A 143 -20.76 -12.13 -1.12
C ALA A 143 -19.66 -12.28 -0.05
N LEU A 144 -18.40 -12.27 -0.46
CA LEU A 144 -17.24 -12.30 0.47
C LEU A 144 -17.26 -11.13 1.46
N GLU A 145 -17.57 -9.91 1.01
CA GLU A 145 -17.69 -8.76 1.92
C GLU A 145 -18.81 -8.93 2.95
N SER A 146 -19.92 -9.53 2.55
CA SER A 146 -21.06 -9.79 3.44
C SER A 146 -20.74 -10.86 4.48
N GLU A 147 -20.01 -11.90 4.09
CA GLU A 147 -19.48 -12.93 5.00
C GLU A 147 -18.47 -12.35 5.99
N ARG A 148 -17.51 -11.55 5.52
CA ARG A 148 -16.53 -10.86 6.39
C ARG A 148 -17.20 -9.91 7.39
N LYS A 149 -18.24 -9.18 6.97
CA LYS A 149 -19.03 -8.32 7.89
C LYS A 149 -19.73 -9.14 8.96
N SER A 150 -20.33 -10.28 8.59
CA SER A 150 -21.02 -11.16 9.53
C SER A 150 -20.07 -11.79 10.56
N GLN A 151 -18.85 -12.16 10.14
CA GLN A 151 -17.81 -12.70 11.03
C GLN A 151 -17.23 -11.66 12.01
N ASN A 152 -17.21 -10.38 11.64
CA ASN A 152 -16.72 -9.33 12.53
C ASN A 152 -17.73 -8.96 13.63
N ILE A 153 -19.04 -9.13 13.39
CA ILE A 153 -20.08 -8.81 14.38
C ILE A 153 -20.10 -9.83 15.54
N THR A 154 -19.76 -11.11 15.29
CA THR A 154 -19.76 -12.15 16.33
C THR A 154 -18.60 -12.08 17.31
N LYS A 155 -17.55 -11.27 17.06
CA LYS A 155 -16.37 -11.17 17.94
C LYS A 155 -16.43 -10.07 19.02
N THR A 156 -17.48 -9.24 19.06
CA THR A 156 -17.63 -8.19 20.09
C THR A 156 -18.81 -8.41 21.04
N GLY A 157 -19.31 -9.64 21.14
CA GLY A 157 -20.34 -10.02 22.11
C GLY A 157 -19.76 -10.77 23.31
N THR A 158 -19.12 -10.08 24.24
CA THR A 158 -18.95 -10.49 25.65
C THR A 158 -18.83 -9.24 26.49
#